data_AF-A0A7C5PBQ3-F1
#
_entry.id   AF-A0A7C5PBQ3-F1
#
_cell.length_a   1.000
_cell.length_b   1.000
_cell.length_c   1.000
_cell.angle_alpha   90.00
_cell.angle_beta   90.00
_cell.angle_gamma   90.00
#
_symmetry.space_group_name_H-M   'P 1'
#
loop_
_entity.id
_entity.type
_entity.pdbx_description
1 polymer ?
#
loop_
_entity_poly.entity_id
_entity_poly.type
_entity_poly.pdbx_seq_one_letter_code
_entity_poly.pdbx_strand_id
1 'polypeptide(L)' 'MIVLGIETSCDDTGIAIVKDGILVCEVRATQEEIHKKFGGVVPEVASREHFRTLLPLYDVIREKFKEKIDAVAVTVGP' A
#
# COMPACT_ATOMS: atom_id res chain seq x y z
N MET A 1 -9.90 -14.89 10.31
CA MET A 1 -10.24 -13.78 9.40
C MET A 1 -8.96 -13.22 8.82
N ILE A 2 -8.84 -13.21 7.51
CA ILE A 2 -7.71 -12.71 6.74
C ILE A 2 -8.10 -11.42 6.03
N VAL A 3 -7.40 -10.32 6.34
CA VAL A 3 -7.66 -8.99 5.79
C VAL A 3 -6.49 -8.54 4.94
N LEU A 4 -6.76 -8.07 3.72
CA LEU A 4 -5.82 -7.31 2.91
C LEU A 4 -6.02 -5.81 3.20
N GLY A 5 -5.02 -5.17 3.81
CA GLY A 5 -5.00 -3.72 4.03
C GLY A 5 -4.28 -3.00 2.90
N ILE A 6 -4.80 -1.85 2.47
CA ILE A 6 -4.21 -0.96 1.46
C ILE A 6 -4.15 0.47 2.03
N GLU A 7 -2.96 1.07 1.98
CA GLU A 7 -2.67 2.42 2.48
C GLU A 7 -2.12 3.29 1.34
N THR A 8 -2.80 4.40 1.03
CA THR A 8 -2.45 5.36 -0.04
C THR A 8 -2.85 6.80 0.31
N SER A 9 -2.75 7.20 1.58
CA SER A 9 -3.24 8.52 2.05
C SER A 9 -2.30 9.69 1.76
N CYS A 10 -0.99 9.45 1.67
CA CYS A 10 0.01 10.50 1.51
C CYS A 10 1.00 10.19 0.38
N ASP A 11 2.23 9.77 0.70
CA ASP A 11 3.32 9.56 -0.26
C ASP A 11 3.92 8.14 -0.17
N ASP A 12 3.26 7.25 0.57
CA ASP A 12 3.58 5.83 0.67
C ASP A 12 2.43 4.97 0.13
N THR A 13 2.77 3.97 -0.67
CA THR A 13 1.83 2.91 -1.07
C THR A 13 2.13 1.68 -0.25
N GLY A 14 1.23 1.29 0.65
CA GLY A 14 1.39 0.13 1.53
C GLY A 14 0.34 -0.94 1.25
N ILE A 15 0.76 -2.20 1.30
CA ILE A 15 -0.16 -3.36 1.29
C ILE A 15 0.28 -4.33 2.38
N ALA A 16 -0.67 -4.80 3.18
CA ALA A 16 -0.42 -5.77 4.24
C ALA A 16 -1.47 -6.88 4.31
N ILE A 17 -1.08 -8.05 4.79
CA ILE A 17 -1.98 -9.14 5.18
C ILE A 17 -1.99 -9.24 6.70
N VAL A 18 -3.19 -9.17 7.28
CA VAL A 18 -3.43 -9.41 8.71
C VAL A 18 -4.30 -10.63 8.87
N LYS A 19 -3.89 -11.58 9.71
CA LYS A 19 -4.64 -12.81 10.05
C LYS A 19 -4.96 -12.80 11.53
N ASP A 20 -6.25 -12.69 11.84
CA ASP A 20 -6.75 -12.70 13.22
C ASP A 20 -6.05 -11.68 14.14
N GLY A 21 -5.84 -10.47 13.61
CA GLY A 21 -5.17 -9.37 14.33
C GLY A 21 -3.64 -9.41 14.31
N ILE A 22 -3.04 -10.42 13.68
CA ILE A 22 -1.58 -10.58 13.59
C ILE A 22 -1.12 -10.20 12.19
N LEU A 23 -0.10 -9.33 12.09
CA LEU A 23 0.55 -9.01 10.82
C LEU A 23 1.29 -10.24 10.28
N VAL A 24 0.96 -10.65 9.05
CA VAL A 24 1.57 -11.83 8.40
C VAL A 24 2.66 -11.40 7.44
N CYS A 25 2.37 -10.44 6.57
CA CYS A 25 3.34 -9.87 5.64
C CYS A 25 2.90 -8.48 5.18
N GLU A 26 3.87 -7.67 4.80
CA GLU A 26 3.65 -6.34 4.24
C GLU A 26 4.68 -6.04 3.14
N VAL A 27 4.32 -5.07 2.31
CA VAL A 27 5.19 -4.43 1.33
C VAL A 27 4.83 -2.95 1.26
N ARG A 28 5.83 -2.10 1.04
CA ARG A 28 5.60 -0.67 0.78
C ARG A 28 6.48 -0.14 -0.35
N ALA A 29 6.01 0.90 -1.01
CA ALA A 29 6.79 1.75 -1.89
C ALA A 29 6.65 3.20 -1.44
N THR A 30 7.79 3.85 -1.19
CA THR A 30 7.87 5.25 -0.75
C THR A 30 8.18 6.19 -1.91
N GLN A 31 7.64 7.40 -1.86
CA GLN A 31 7.85 8.44 -2.87
C GLN A 31 8.75 9.58 -2.35
N GLU A 32 9.40 9.42 -1.19
CA GLU A 32 10.21 10.45 -0.53
C GLU A 32 11.24 11.09 -1.49
N GLU A 33 11.99 10.28 -2.25
CA GLU A 33 13.00 10.75 -3.20
C GLU A 33 12.42 11.57 -4.38
N ILE A 34 11.16 11.33 -4.74
CA ILE A 34 10.46 12.10 -5.76
C ILE A 34 10.08 13.47 -5.19
N HIS A 35 9.47 13.49 -4.00
CA HIS A 35 8.98 14.70 -3.33
C HIS A 35 10.08 15.60 -2.77
N LYS A 36 11.25 15.04 -2.41
CA LYS A 36 12.45 15.80 -2.01
C LYS A 36 12.83 16.88 -3.04
N LYS A 37 12.63 16.64 -4.33
CA LYS A 37 12.93 17.59 -5.41
C LYS A 37 12.03 18.83 -5.41
N PHE A 38 10.86 18.72 -4.79
CA PHE A 38 9.85 19.79 -4.71
C PHE A 38 9.82 20.47 -3.34
N GLY A 39 10.60 19.99 -2.36
CA GLY A 39 10.60 20.50 -0.99
C GLY A 39 9.34 20.13 -0.18
N GLY A 40 8.55 19.16 -0.66
CA GLY A 40 7.32 18.72 -0.01
C GLY A 40 6.50 17.80 -0.92
N VAL A 41 5.46 17.18 -0.35
CA VAL A 41 4.56 16.29 -1.09
C VAL A 41 3.76 17.07 -2.12
N VAL A 42 3.84 16.65 -3.38
CA VAL A 42 3.01 17.17 -4.48
C VAL A 42 1.82 16.23 -4.70
N PRO A 43 0.57 16.62 -4.38
CA PRO A 43 -0.57 15.69 -4.37
C PRO A 43 -0.82 14.95 -5.69
N GLU A 44 -0.72 15.66 -6.82
CA GLU A 44 -0.90 15.06 -8.16
C GLU A 44 0.19 14.03 -8.47
N VAL A 45 1.44 14.29 -8.05
CA VAL A 45 2.54 13.33 -8.23
C VAL A 45 2.28 12.11 -7.36
N ALA A 46 1.86 12.31 -6.11
CA ALA A 46 1.58 11.20 -5.21
C ALA A 46 0.48 10.28 -5.70
N SER A 47 -0.62 10.85 -6.19
CA SER A 47 -1.72 10.10 -6.81
C SER A 47 -1.25 9.22 -7.98
N ARG A 48 -0.40 9.76 -8.87
CA ARG A 48 0.15 9.00 -10.00
C ARG A 48 1.08 7.89 -9.56
N GLU A 49 1.91 8.13 -8.55
CA GLU A 49 2.82 7.11 -8.06
C GLU A 49 2.06 5.97 -7.36
N HIS A 50 1.00 6.24 -6.58
CA HIS A 50 0.13 5.18 -6.05
C HIS A 50 -0.46 4.30 -7.16
N PHE A 51 -0.95 4.92 -8.24
CA PHE A 51 -1.49 4.16 -9.38
C PHE A 51 -0.44 3.25 -10.03
N ARG A 52 0.82 3.69 -10.09
CA ARG A 52 1.93 2.92 -10.68
C ARG A 52 2.40 1.78 -9.77
N THR A 53 2.40 1.97 -8.46
CA THR A 53 3.01 1.03 -7.50
C THR A 53 2.01 0.02 -6.93
N LEU A 54 0.71 0.34 -6.89
CA LEU A 54 -0.29 -0.50 -6.22
C LEU A 54 -0.36 -1.93 -6.78
N LEU A 55 -0.48 -2.09 -8.11
CA LEU A 55 -0.56 -3.42 -8.72
C LEU A 55 0.75 -4.22 -8.57
N PRO A 56 1.95 -3.65 -8.84
CA PRO A 56 3.20 -4.34 -8.55
C PRO A 56 3.33 -4.81 -7.08
N LEU A 57 2.95 -3.98 -6.12
CA LEU A 57 2.96 -4.37 -4.70
C LEU A 57 1.96 -5.48 -4.40
N TYR A 58 0.78 -5.44 -5.02
CA TYR A 58 -0.23 -6.49 -4.88
C TYR A 58 0.31 -7.84 -5.37
N ASP A 59 0.97 -7.85 -6.52
CA ASP A 59 1.59 -9.07 -7.08
C ASP A 59 2.62 -9.66 -6.11
N VAL A 60 3.50 -8.83 -5.54
CA VAL A 60 4.48 -9.27 -4.53
C VAL A 60 3.79 -9.84 -3.29
N ILE A 61 2.73 -9.21 -2.79
CA ILE A 61 1.96 -9.73 -1.65
C ILE A 61 1.31 -11.08 -1.99
N ARG A 62 0.75 -11.22 -3.19
CA ARG A 62 0.13 -12.47 -3.64
C ARG A 62 1.14 -13.56 -3.94
N GLU A 63 2.40 -13.24 -4.23
CA GLU A 63 3.49 -14.22 -4.25
C GLU A 63 3.77 -14.77 -2.86
N LYS A 64 3.84 -13.90 -1.84
CA LYS A 64 4.11 -14.27 -0.45
C LYS A 64 2.94 -14.95 0.25
N PHE A 65 1.70 -14.62 -0.12
CA PHE A 65 0.50 -15.08 0.55
C PHE A 65 -0.56 -15.55 -0.44
N LYS A 66 -0.82 -16.87 -0.43
CA LYS A 66 -1.70 -17.54 -1.41
C LYS A 66 -3.09 -17.87 -0.87
N GLU A 67 -3.31 -17.82 0.45
CA GLU A 67 -4.62 -18.12 1.04
C GLU A 67 -5.70 -17.13 0.53
N LYS A 68 -6.97 -17.54 0.69
CA LYS A 68 -8.14 -16.72 0.38
C LYS A 68 -8.20 -15.54 1.34
N ILE A 69 -8.45 -14.34 0.80
CA ILE A 69 -8.69 -13.13 1.57
C ILE A 69 -10.19 -13.08 1.91
N ASP A 70 -10.53 -12.77 3.16
CA ASP A 70 -11.91 -12.67 3.63
C ASP A 70 -12.46 -11.24 3.46
N ALA A 71 -11.61 -10.23 3.61
CA ALA A 71 -11.98 -8.83 3.50
C ALA A 71 -10.83 -7.95 2.96
N VAL A 72 -11.19 -6.83 2.35
CA VAL A 72 -10.26 -5.78 1.93
C VAL A 72 -10.56 -4.52 2.72
N ALA A 73 -9.55 -3.96 3.36
CA ALA A 73 -9.61 -2.70 4.07
C ALA A 73 -8.76 -1.67 3.32
N VAL A 74 -9.29 -0.46 3.15
CA VAL A 74 -8.61 0.64 2.47
C VAL A 74 -8.67 1.89 3.33
N THR A 75 -7.64 2.71 3.28
CA THR A 75 -7.66 4.03 3.91
C THR A 75 -8.59 4.96 3.15
N VAL A 76 -9.59 5.50 3.85
CA VAL A 76 -10.62 6.38 3.27
C VAL A 76 -10.28 7.86 3.45
N GLY A 77 -9.42 8.18 4.42
CA GLY A 77 -9.06 9.53 4.79
C GLY A 77 -8.26 9.55 6.09
N PRO A 78 -7.88 10.74 6.55
CA PRO A 78 -8.69 11.52 7.46
C PRO A 78 -9.91 12.17 6.81
#